data_AF-A0A913ZIS2-F1
#
_entry.id   AF-A0A913ZIS2-F1
#
_cell.length_a   1.000
_cell.length_b   1.000
_cell.length_c   1.000
_cell.angle_alpha   90.00
_cell.angle_beta   90.00
_cell.angle_gamma   90.00
#
_symmetry.space_group_name_H-M   'P 1'
#
loop_
_entity.id
_entity.type
_entity.pdbx_description
1 polymer ?
#
loop_
_entity_poly.entity_id
_entity_poly.type
_entity_poly.pdbx_seq_one_letter_code
_entity_poly.pdbx_strand_id
1 'polypeptide(L)'
;MFGLRTALLLLVAINVLVNGYQDDGYLDGELEVLLKRLLEGLEEEERGYELKNLFERESMSGIEFDEEVSTIFNDMKLRKTLKWITFKIENKKKIIKDQSAEPNDNYGDKTQFDEMKAKLTSEPRYILYDFKFDSKEGRKINKIAFIFWCDDNAIIGDKMIYASSKDAIKKAFTGLGLEFQANTMAQLDYETFRAEVEKKA
;
A
#
# COMPACT_ATOMS: atom_id res chain seq x y z
N MET A 1 -4.55 17.80 -30.16
CA MET A 1 -3.77 19.07 -30.10
C MET A 1 -4.49 19.99 -29.14
N PHE A 2 -4.34 19.75 -27.83
CA PHE A 2 -5.00 20.58 -26.82
C PHE A 2 -4.42 22.00 -26.91
N GLY A 3 -5.32 22.95 -27.17
CA GLY A 3 -4.94 24.32 -27.50
C GLY A 3 -4.26 25.03 -26.34
N LEU A 4 -3.38 25.99 -26.66
CA LEU A 4 -2.65 26.83 -25.71
C LEU A 4 -3.49 27.34 -24.52
N ARG A 5 -4.82 27.48 -24.70
CA ARG A 5 -5.78 27.88 -23.65
C ARG A 5 -5.83 26.90 -22.47
N THR A 6 -5.79 25.59 -22.70
CA THR A 6 -5.91 24.60 -21.62
C THR A 6 -4.62 24.54 -20.80
N ALA A 7 -3.46 24.59 -21.47
CA ALA A 7 -2.16 24.68 -20.83
C ALA A 7 -2.00 25.99 -20.03
N LEU A 8 -2.51 27.12 -20.56
CA LEU A 8 -2.47 28.40 -19.87
C LEU A 8 -3.38 28.41 -18.63
N LEU A 9 -4.57 27.80 -18.70
CA LEU A 9 -5.47 27.65 -17.54
C LEU A 9 -4.85 26.77 -16.45
N LEU A 10 -4.17 25.68 -16.82
CA LEU A 10 -3.41 24.85 -15.89
C LEU A 10 -2.26 25.62 -15.23
N LEU A 11 -1.48 26.38 -16.01
CA LEU A 11 -0.38 27.18 -15.46
C LEU A 11 -0.88 28.28 -14.52
N VAL A 12 -2.02 28.91 -14.85
CA VAL A 12 -2.65 29.93 -14.00
C VAL A 12 -3.20 29.30 -12.72
N ALA A 13 -3.85 28.14 -12.79
CA ALA A 13 -4.34 27.43 -11.62
C ALA A 13 -3.18 26.99 -10.70
N ILE A 14 -2.09 26.48 -11.26
CA ILE A 14 -0.88 26.12 -10.51
C ILE A 14 -0.23 27.36 -9.87
N ASN A 15 -0.16 28.50 -10.59
CA ASN A 15 0.43 29.73 -10.04
C ASN A 15 -0.40 30.33 -8.90
N VAL A 16 -1.73 30.19 -8.94
CA VAL A 16 -2.63 30.58 -7.84
C VAL A 16 -2.49 29.63 -6.66
N LEU A 17 -2.33 28.32 -6.89
CA LEU A 17 -2.08 27.32 -5.84
C LEU A 17 -0.73 27.53 -5.14
N VAL A 18 0.32 27.92 -5.87
CA VAL A 18 1.67 28.07 -5.32
C VAL A 18 1.87 29.41 -4.61
N ASN A 19 1.28 30.50 -5.10
CA ASN A 19 1.48 31.84 -4.53
C ASN A 19 0.31 32.35 -3.66
N GLY A 20 -0.85 31.68 -3.69
CA GLY A 20 -2.03 32.07 -2.92
C GLY A 20 -2.23 31.31 -1.59
N TYR A 21 -1.48 30.23 -1.36
CA TYR A 21 -1.59 29.42 -0.14
C TYR A 21 -0.66 29.94 0.96
N GLN A 22 -0.96 31.13 1.46
CA GLN A 22 -0.64 31.50 2.83
C GLN A 22 -1.95 31.78 3.56
N ASP A 23 -2.18 30.97 4.58
CA ASP A 23 -3.22 31.05 5.58
C ASP A 23 -4.65 30.61 5.19
N ASP A 24 -5.25 29.89 6.14
CA ASP A 24 -6.68 29.62 6.35
C ASP A 24 -7.24 28.30 5.77
N GLY A 25 -7.34 27.30 6.66
CA GLY A 25 -7.90 25.96 6.42
C GLY A 25 -9.41 25.90 6.20
N TYR A 26 -9.95 26.66 5.24
CA TYR A 26 -11.39 26.69 4.92
C TYR A 26 -11.74 26.41 3.44
N LEU A 27 -10.79 26.02 2.59
CA LEU A 27 -11.03 25.86 1.14
C LEU A 27 -10.91 24.42 0.59
N ASP A 28 -10.79 23.41 1.47
CA ASP A 28 -10.62 22.00 1.06
C ASP A 28 -11.77 21.50 0.16
N GLY A 29 -13.02 21.90 0.47
CA GLY A 29 -14.21 21.45 -0.28
C GLY A 29 -14.38 22.08 -1.67
N GLU A 30 -14.05 23.36 -1.86
CA GLU A 30 -14.21 24.03 -3.16
C GLU A 30 -13.08 23.65 -4.12
N LEU A 31 -11.87 23.45 -3.60
CA LEU A 31 -10.72 22.95 -4.36
C LEU A 31 -10.95 21.53 -4.87
N GLU A 32 -11.49 20.63 -4.04
CA GLU A 32 -11.86 19.29 -4.48
C GLU A 32 -12.92 19.32 -5.61
N VAL A 33 -13.90 20.21 -5.53
CA VAL A 33 -14.96 20.32 -6.54
C VAL A 33 -14.42 20.89 -7.85
N LEU A 34 -13.52 21.88 -7.80
CA LEU A 34 -12.86 22.43 -8.98
C LEU A 34 -11.92 21.42 -9.64
N LEU A 35 -11.17 20.66 -8.84
CA LEU A 35 -10.33 19.56 -9.32
C LEU A 35 -11.17 18.45 -9.95
N LYS A 36 -12.26 18.02 -9.31
CA LYS A 36 -13.20 17.02 -9.87
C LYS A 36 -13.77 17.48 -11.22
N ARG A 37 -14.20 18.74 -11.33
CA ARG A 37 -14.68 19.32 -12.60
C ARG A 37 -13.61 19.43 -13.68
N LEU A 38 -12.37 19.73 -13.30
CA LEU A 38 -11.24 19.81 -14.25
C LEU A 38 -10.87 18.41 -14.77
N LEU A 39 -10.90 17.40 -13.89
CA LEU A 39 -10.58 16.01 -14.20
C LEU A 39 -11.69 15.32 -15.01
N GLU A 40 -12.96 15.67 -14.76
CA GLU A 40 -14.12 15.17 -15.51
C GLU A 40 -14.02 15.43 -17.03
N GLY A 41 -13.27 16.43 -17.46
CA GLY A 41 -13.05 16.78 -18.87
C GLY A 41 -11.86 16.10 -19.57
N LEU A 42 -11.09 15.25 -18.88
CA LEU A 42 -9.91 14.57 -19.42
C LEU A 42 -10.21 13.11 -19.79
N GLU A 43 -9.53 12.59 -20.81
CA GLU A 43 -9.57 11.16 -21.16
C GLU A 43 -8.95 10.32 -20.02
N GLU A 44 -9.43 9.07 -19.85
CA GLU A 44 -9.11 8.25 -18.66
C GLU A 44 -7.61 8.02 -18.44
N GLU A 45 -6.82 7.92 -19.52
CA GLU A 45 -5.38 7.68 -19.44
C GLU A 45 -4.60 8.91 -18.95
N GLU A 46 -5.00 10.11 -19.39
CA GLU A 46 -4.43 11.39 -18.94
C GLU A 46 -4.87 11.71 -17.49
N ARG A 47 -6.11 11.37 -17.14
CA ARG A 47 -6.61 11.51 -15.76
C ARG A 47 -5.78 10.67 -14.78
N GLY A 48 -5.40 9.44 -15.17
CA GLY A 48 -4.55 8.59 -14.34
C GLY A 48 -3.15 9.17 -14.12
N TYR A 49 -2.53 9.73 -15.16
CA TYR A 49 -1.21 10.34 -15.08
C TYR A 49 -1.21 11.63 -14.25
N GLU A 50 -2.23 12.46 -14.43
CA GLU A 50 -2.31 13.75 -13.73
C GLU A 50 -2.80 13.64 -12.29
N LEU A 51 -3.66 12.66 -11.99
CA LEU A 51 -3.88 12.25 -10.61
C LEU A 51 -2.57 11.77 -9.99
N LYS A 52 -1.82 10.91 -10.67
CA LYS A 52 -0.52 10.41 -10.19
C LYS A 52 0.42 11.55 -9.82
N ASN A 53 0.62 12.51 -10.71
CA ASN A 53 1.51 13.67 -10.49
C ASN A 53 1.01 14.63 -9.39
N LEU A 54 -0.29 14.91 -9.35
CA LEU A 54 -0.88 15.82 -8.36
C LEU A 54 -0.78 15.23 -6.95
N PHE A 55 -1.01 13.92 -6.84
CA PHE A 55 -0.90 13.20 -5.58
C PHE A 55 0.55 12.90 -5.18
N GLU A 56 1.49 12.68 -6.10
CA GLU A 56 2.92 12.53 -5.75
C GLU A 56 3.46 13.77 -5.05
N ARG A 57 2.89 14.95 -5.36
CA ARG A 57 3.18 16.21 -4.65
C ARG A 57 2.49 16.29 -3.29
N GLU A 58 1.29 15.75 -3.11
CA GLU A 58 0.59 15.69 -1.81
C GLU A 58 1.10 14.58 -0.87
N SER A 59 1.58 13.46 -1.43
CA SER A 59 2.10 12.31 -0.69
C SER A 59 3.51 12.53 -0.12
N MET A 60 4.11 13.69 -0.37
CA MET A 60 5.25 14.18 0.41
C MET A 60 4.82 14.73 1.79
N SER A 61 3.52 14.88 2.06
CA SER A 61 3.03 15.11 3.42
C SER A 61 3.09 13.78 4.20
N GLY A 62 3.90 13.76 5.25
CA GLY A 62 4.37 12.55 5.92
C GLY A 62 3.25 11.62 6.39
N ILE A 63 3.24 10.40 5.83
CA ILE A 63 2.50 9.29 6.42
C ILE A 63 3.10 9.00 7.80
N GLU A 64 2.24 9.05 8.80
CA GLU A 64 2.56 8.74 10.18
C GLU A 64 2.35 7.25 10.45
N PHE A 65 3.08 6.73 11.44
CA PHE A 65 2.92 5.37 11.92
C PHE A 65 2.21 5.40 13.26
N ASP A 66 1.28 4.47 13.47
CA ASP A 66 0.86 4.17 14.82
C ASP A 66 2.02 3.55 15.64
N GLU A 67 2.12 3.90 16.91
CA GLU A 67 3.16 3.37 17.81
C GLU A 67 3.07 1.83 17.93
N GLU A 68 1.87 1.27 17.77
CA GLU A 68 1.65 -0.17 17.78
C GLU A 68 2.33 -0.87 16.61
N VAL A 69 2.48 -0.22 15.44
CA VAL A 69 3.03 -0.85 14.22
C VAL A 69 4.47 -1.33 14.46
N SER A 70 5.27 -0.50 15.13
CA SER A 70 6.66 -0.84 15.44
C SER A 70 6.75 -1.96 16.49
N THR A 71 5.88 -1.92 17.50
CA THR A 71 5.82 -2.93 18.55
C THR A 71 5.43 -4.29 17.99
N ILE A 72 4.38 -4.33 17.16
CA ILE A 72 3.90 -5.58 16.56
C ILE A 72 4.93 -6.15 15.59
N PHE A 73 5.62 -5.32 14.81
CA PHE A 73 6.70 -5.78 13.95
C PHE A 73 7.82 -6.45 14.75
N ASN A 74 8.25 -5.83 15.85
CA ASN A 74 9.25 -6.39 16.74
C ASN A 74 8.80 -7.70 17.38
N ASP A 75 7.54 -7.78 17.81
CA ASP A 75 6.97 -9.00 18.39
C ASP A 75 6.87 -10.14 17.36
N MET A 76 6.48 -9.83 16.12
CA MET A 76 6.46 -10.82 15.03
C MET A 76 7.88 -11.31 14.70
N LYS A 77 8.87 -10.41 14.67
CA LYS A 77 10.26 -10.73 14.33
C LYS A 77 10.99 -11.52 15.44
N LEU A 78 10.83 -11.09 16.69
CA LEU A 78 11.58 -11.64 17.83
C LEU A 78 10.84 -12.79 18.50
N ARG A 79 9.53 -12.65 18.72
CA ARG A 79 8.73 -13.60 19.50
C ARG A 79 7.96 -14.58 18.63
N LYS A 80 7.84 -14.33 17.31
CA LYS A 80 7.10 -15.17 16.34
C LYS A 80 5.67 -15.45 16.79
N THR A 81 5.06 -14.47 17.46
CA THR A 81 3.72 -14.56 18.05
C THR A 81 2.60 -14.48 17.02
N LEU A 82 2.88 -13.93 15.84
CA LEU A 82 1.90 -13.73 14.78
C LEU A 82 2.32 -14.48 13.53
N LYS A 83 1.35 -15.17 12.91
CA LYS A 83 1.52 -15.80 11.61
C LYS A 83 1.48 -14.77 10.51
N TRP A 84 0.48 -13.89 10.58
CA TRP A 84 0.30 -12.80 9.64
C TRP A 84 -0.35 -11.60 10.32
N ILE A 85 -0.07 -10.43 9.77
CA ILE A 85 -0.70 -9.16 10.15
C ILE A 85 -0.92 -8.32 8.89
N THR A 86 -2.06 -7.65 8.83
CA THR A 86 -2.40 -6.69 7.79
C THR A 86 -2.41 -5.27 8.38
N PHE A 87 -1.99 -4.30 7.58
CA PHE A 87 -2.00 -2.89 7.89
C PHE A 87 -2.78 -2.14 6.82
N LYS A 88 -3.44 -1.06 7.25
CA LYS A 88 -4.15 -0.14 6.37
C LYS A 88 -3.76 1.30 6.68
N ILE A 89 -3.98 2.17 5.71
CA ILE A 89 -3.84 3.62 5.85
C ILE A 89 -5.21 4.17 6.23
N GLU A 90 -5.32 4.75 7.41
CA GLU A 90 -6.49 5.45 7.90
C GLU A 90 -6.37 6.95 7.61
N ASN A 91 -7.48 7.56 7.18
CA ASN A 91 -7.58 9.00 6.87
C ASN A 91 -6.51 9.50 5.90
N LYS A 92 -5.96 8.63 5.05
CA LYS A 92 -4.88 8.91 4.08
C LYS A 92 -3.58 9.44 4.72
N LYS A 93 -3.44 9.35 6.05
CA LYS A 93 -2.35 10.00 6.80
C LYS A 93 -1.64 9.07 7.77
N LYS A 94 -2.31 8.04 8.30
CA LYS A 94 -1.74 7.20 9.36
C LYS A 94 -1.83 5.72 9.03
N ILE A 95 -0.73 4.98 9.16
CA ILE A 95 -0.72 3.53 9.05
C ILE A 95 -1.10 2.91 10.39
N ILE A 96 -2.12 2.05 10.37
CA ILE A 96 -2.62 1.33 11.53
C ILE A 96 -2.69 -0.18 11.28
N LYS A 97 -2.69 -0.95 12.36
CA LYS A 97 -3.03 -2.38 12.33
C LYS A 97 -4.48 -2.55 11.85
N ASP A 98 -4.72 -3.48 10.94
CA ASP A 98 -6.06 -3.86 10.52
C ASP A 98 -6.47 -5.21 11.13
N GLN A 99 -5.79 -6.29 10.76
CA GLN A 99 -6.10 -7.63 11.25
C GLN A 99 -4.82 -8.45 11.51
N SER A 100 -4.90 -9.46 12.37
CA SER A 100 -3.78 -10.36 12.65
C SER A 100 -4.28 -11.75 13.01
N ALA A 101 -3.43 -12.76 12.82
CA ALA A 101 -3.64 -14.09 13.36
C ALA A 101 -2.37 -14.67 13.98
N GLU A 102 -2.56 -15.49 15.01
CA GLU A 102 -1.48 -16.24 15.66
C GLU A 102 -1.16 -17.51 14.85
N PRO A 103 0.09 -18.03 14.95
CA PRO A 103 0.43 -19.32 14.37
C PRO A 103 -0.43 -20.44 14.94
N ASN A 104 -1.06 -21.20 14.06
CA ASN A 104 -1.77 -22.40 14.45
C ASN A 104 -1.03 -23.62 13.91
N ASP A 105 -0.32 -24.34 14.79
CA ASP A 105 0.46 -25.53 14.42
C ASP A 105 -0.43 -26.71 13.97
N ASN A 106 -1.74 -26.66 14.22
CA ASN A 106 -2.67 -27.70 13.75
C ASN A 106 -3.03 -27.54 12.27
N TYR A 107 -2.83 -26.37 11.68
CA TYR A 107 -3.12 -26.09 10.28
C TYR A 107 -1.83 -25.89 9.48
N GLY A 108 -1.76 -26.46 8.28
CA GLY A 108 -0.63 -26.23 7.38
C GLY A 108 -0.46 -24.76 7.01
N ASP A 109 0.75 -24.37 6.61
CA ASP A 109 1.07 -22.99 6.20
C ASP A 109 0.13 -22.50 5.09
N LYS A 110 -0.18 -23.38 4.12
CA LYS A 110 -1.13 -23.11 3.04
C LYS A 110 -2.52 -22.71 3.54
N THR A 111 -3.07 -23.40 4.54
CA THR A 111 -4.40 -23.09 5.08
C THR A 111 -4.41 -21.74 5.78
N GLN A 112 -3.36 -21.42 6.53
CA GLN A 112 -3.23 -20.11 7.20
C GLN A 112 -3.02 -18.97 6.17
N PHE A 113 -2.37 -19.25 5.05
CA PHE A 113 -2.25 -18.32 3.93
C PHE A 113 -3.60 -18.09 3.23
N ASP A 114 -4.39 -19.15 3.01
CA ASP A 114 -5.72 -19.06 2.43
C ASP A 114 -6.71 -18.31 3.35
N GLU A 115 -6.59 -18.47 4.67
CA GLU A 115 -7.35 -17.69 5.66
C GLU A 115 -7.03 -16.20 5.60
N MET A 116 -5.75 -15.85 5.46
CA MET A 116 -5.32 -14.46 5.27
C MET A 116 -5.92 -13.90 3.98
N LYS A 117 -5.81 -14.65 2.89
CA LYS A 117 -6.36 -14.26 1.58
C LYS A 117 -7.87 -14.07 1.61
N ALA A 118 -8.61 -14.92 2.32
CA ALA A 118 -10.06 -14.82 2.46
C ALA A 118 -10.51 -13.56 3.22
N LYS A 119 -9.61 -12.94 3.99
CA LYS A 119 -9.87 -11.70 4.72
C LYS A 119 -9.48 -10.43 3.97
N LEU A 120 -8.84 -10.57 2.80
CA LEU A 120 -8.50 -9.42 1.96
C LEU A 120 -9.74 -8.89 1.25
N THR A 121 -9.87 -7.56 1.24
CA THR A 121 -10.92 -6.83 0.52
C THR A 121 -10.37 -6.29 -0.80
N SER A 122 -11.21 -5.57 -1.54
CA SER A 122 -10.80 -4.82 -2.74
C SER A 122 -9.92 -3.60 -2.41
N GLU A 123 -9.79 -3.22 -1.14
CA GLU A 123 -8.92 -2.11 -0.74
C GLU A 123 -7.46 -2.57 -0.67
N PRO A 124 -6.49 -1.68 -0.97
CA PRO A 124 -5.10 -2.00 -0.79
C PRO A 124 -4.78 -2.28 0.69
N ARG A 125 -3.87 -3.22 0.93
CA ARG A 125 -3.40 -3.62 2.25
C ARG A 125 -1.91 -3.95 2.21
N TYR A 126 -1.19 -3.57 3.27
CA TYR A 126 0.15 -4.10 3.51
C TYR A 126 0.04 -5.31 4.41
N ILE A 127 0.82 -6.34 4.13
CA ILE A 127 0.72 -7.60 4.85
C ILE A 127 2.13 -8.05 5.21
N LEU A 128 2.32 -8.45 6.46
CA LEU A 128 3.49 -9.23 6.87
C LEU A 128 3.06 -10.65 7.11
N TYR A 129 3.82 -11.60 6.55
CA TYR A 129 3.55 -13.02 6.69
C TYR A 129 4.83 -13.75 7.10
N ASP A 130 4.79 -14.53 8.18
CA ASP A 130 5.89 -15.39 8.62
C ASP A 130 5.80 -16.73 7.88
N PHE A 131 6.59 -16.86 6.80
CA PHE A 131 6.58 -18.03 5.93
C PHE A 131 7.49 -19.11 6.51
N LYS A 132 6.93 -20.28 6.83
CA LYS A 132 7.64 -21.43 7.41
C LYS A 132 7.46 -22.64 6.50
N PHE A 133 8.52 -23.05 5.82
CA PHE A 133 8.48 -24.22 4.95
C PHE A 133 9.80 -24.98 4.95
N ASP A 134 9.70 -26.27 4.65
CA ASP A 134 10.87 -27.09 4.36
C ASP A 134 11.23 -26.92 2.88
N SER A 135 12.47 -26.48 2.63
CA SER A 135 13.06 -26.50 1.28
C SER A 135 13.19 -27.94 0.79
N LYS A 136 13.34 -28.11 -0.52
CA LYS A 136 13.62 -29.42 -1.14
C LYS A 136 14.86 -30.11 -0.58
N GLU A 137 15.80 -29.34 -0.03
CA GLU A 137 17.01 -29.85 0.63
C GLU A 137 16.80 -30.25 2.11
N GLY A 138 15.57 -30.21 2.62
CA GLY A 138 15.25 -30.52 4.02
C GLY A 138 15.65 -29.43 5.01
N ARG A 139 16.02 -28.24 4.52
CA ARG A 139 16.29 -27.06 5.36
C ARG A 139 14.98 -26.36 5.73
N LYS A 140 14.77 -26.13 7.02
CA LYS A 140 13.68 -25.30 7.53
C LYS A 140 13.97 -23.83 7.23
N ILE A 141 13.22 -23.27 6.30
CA ILE A 141 13.26 -21.84 5.97
C ILE A 141 12.17 -21.16 6.78
N ASN A 142 12.57 -20.14 7.54
CA ASN A 142 11.68 -19.20 8.19
C ASN A 142 12.06 -17.79 7.71
N LYS A 143 11.13 -17.12 7.05
CA LYS A 143 11.37 -15.77 6.52
C LYS A 143 10.08 -14.95 6.62
N ILE A 144 10.20 -13.75 7.18
CA ILE A 144 9.10 -12.79 7.18
C ILE A 144 9.11 -12.09 5.83
N ALA A 145 7.94 -12.06 5.22
CA ALA A 145 7.73 -11.50 3.91
C ALA A 145 6.77 -10.31 3.97
N PHE A 146 7.13 -9.25 3.25
CA PHE A 146 6.25 -8.11 3.02
C PHE A 146 5.47 -8.33 1.74
N ILE A 147 4.15 -8.41 1.85
CA ILE A 147 3.24 -8.52 0.71
C ILE A 147 2.49 -7.20 0.59
N PHE A 148 2.53 -6.61 -0.60
CA PHE A 148 1.68 -5.49 -0.96
C PHE A 148 0.50 -6.00 -1.79
N TRP A 149 -0.69 -5.97 -1.19
CA TRP A 149 -1.95 -6.30 -1.85
C TRP A 149 -2.61 -5.02 -2.38
N CYS A 150 -2.96 -5.02 -3.65
CA CYS A 150 -3.62 -3.88 -4.28
C CYS A 150 -4.49 -4.35 -5.45
N ASP A 151 -5.79 -4.57 -5.21
CA ASP A 151 -6.73 -4.98 -6.27
C ASP A 151 -6.72 -3.99 -7.44
N ASP A 152 -6.70 -4.50 -8.67
CA ASP A 152 -6.82 -3.69 -9.89
C ASP A 152 -8.17 -2.93 -9.96
N ASN A 153 -9.16 -3.30 -9.16
CA ASN A 153 -10.43 -2.56 -9.04
C ASN A 153 -10.46 -1.55 -7.88
N ALA A 154 -9.37 -1.42 -7.11
CA ALA A 154 -9.31 -0.44 -6.01
C ALA A 154 -9.43 1.00 -6.52
N ILE A 155 -9.92 1.89 -5.65
CA ILE A 155 -10.04 3.33 -5.94
C ILE A 155 -8.65 3.87 -6.29
N ILE A 156 -8.54 4.57 -7.42
CA ILE A 156 -7.26 5.09 -7.95
C ILE A 156 -6.51 5.92 -6.89
N GLY A 157 -7.23 6.78 -6.16
CA GLY A 157 -6.66 7.56 -5.06
C GLY A 157 -6.00 6.69 -3.98
N ASP A 158 -6.64 5.61 -3.57
CA ASP A 158 -6.10 4.72 -2.55
C ASP A 158 -4.90 3.93 -3.07
N LYS A 159 -4.96 3.43 -4.32
CA LYS A 159 -3.80 2.77 -4.94
C LYS A 159 -2.57 3.66 -4.91
N MET A 160 -2.75 4.93 -5.21
CA MET A 160 -1.68 5.90 -5.23
C MET A 160 -1.14 6.19 -3.83
N ILE A 161 -2.01 6.44 -2.84
CA ILE A 161 -1.59 6.64 -1.45
C ILE A 161 -0.78 5.44 -0.95
N TYR A 162 -1.26 4.23 -1.18
CA TYR A 162 -0.57 3.02 -0.73
C TYR A 162 0.71 2.75 -1.53
N ALA A 163 0.75 3.06 -2.83
CA ALA A 163 1.97 2.91 -3.62
C ALA A 163 3.05 3.90 -3.16
N SER A 164 2.70 5.17 -2.94
CA SER A 164 3.63 6.21 -2.48
C SER A 164 4.12 5.97 -1.05
N SER A 165 3.29 5.36 -0.20
CA SER A 165 3.61 5.10 1.21
C SER A 165 4.31 3.76 1.46
N LYS A 166 4.41 2.92 0.43
CA LYS A 166 5.05 1.59 0.48
C LYS A 166 6.51 1.68 0.94
N ASP A 167 7.25 2.66 0.45
CA ASP A 167 8.67 2.80 0.81
C ASP A 167 8.84 3.29 2.25
N ALA A 168 7.92 4.09 2.77
CA ALA A 168 7.95 4.55 4.16
C ALA A 168 7.76 3.36 5.11
N ILE A 169 6.72 2.55 4.91
CA ILE A 169 6.45 1.39 5.76
C ILE A 169 7.54 0.33 5.65
N LYS A 170 8.11 0.12 4.46
CA LYS A 170 9.23 -0.80 4.27
C LYS A 170 10.48 -0.35 5.03
N LYS A 171 10.76 0.96 5.07
CA LYS A 171 11.86 1.52 5.87
C LYS A 171 11.64 1.35 7.37
N ALA A 172 10.40 1.43 7.84
CA ALA A 172 10.06 1.14 9.24
C ALA A 172 10.31 -0.34 9.58
N PHE A 173 10.02 -1.26 8.65
CA PHE A 173 10.25 -2.68 8.81
C PHE A 173 11.68 -3.11 8.44
N THR A 174 12.62 -2.81 9.34
CA THR A 174 14.05 -3.10 9.10
C THR A 174 14.34 -4.60 9.01
N GLY A 175 15.07 -4.99 7.96
CA GLY A 175 15.55 -6.37 7.76
C GLY A 175 14.58 -7.29 7.02
N LEU A 176 13.53 -6.76 6.39
CA LEU A 176 12.73 -7.52 5.43
C LEU A 176 13.46 -7.62 4.09
N GLY A 177 14.03 -8.78 3.79
CA GLY A 177 14.67 -9.07 2.51
C GLY A 177 13.72 -9.60 1.43
N LEU A 178 12.47 -9.88 1.79
CA LEU A 178 11.48 -10.43 0.88
C LEU A 178 10.28 -9.50 0.73
N GLU A 179 10.11 -9.00 -0.48
CA GLU A 179 8.94 -8.26 -0.92
C GLU A 179 8.23 -9.02 -2.03
N PHE A 180 6.90 -8.97 -2.00
CA PHE A 180 6.01 -9.51 -3.00
C PHE A 180 4.85 -8.54 -3.24
N GLN A 181 4.38 -8.46 -4.47
CA GLN A 181 3.24 -7.62 -4.82
C GLN A 181 2.25 -8.46 -5.59
N ALA A 182 0.97 -8.34 -5.24
CA ALA A 182 -0.11 -9.00 -5.93
C ALA A 182 -1.27 -8.03 -6.13
N ASN A 183 -1.79 -8.03 -7.35
CA ASN A 183 -2.94 -7.21 -7.71
C ASN A 183 -4.21 -8.03 -7.91
N THR A 184 -4.07 -9.35 -8.03
CA THR A 184 -5.21 -10.26 -8.22
C THR A 184 -5.09 -11.45 -7.29
N MET A 185 -6.24 -12.02 -6.91
CA MET A 185 -6.27 -13.19 -6.03
C MET A 185 -5.56 -14.39 -6.66
N ALA A 186 -5.50 -14.48 -8.00
CA ALA A 186 -4.75 -15.52 -8.68
C ALA A 186 -3.24 -15.36 -8.53
N GLN A 187 -2.73 -14.12 -8.49
CA GLN A 187 -1.30 -13.85 -8.26
C GLN A 187 -0.90 -14.09 -6.81
N LEU A 188 -1.80 -13.84 -5.86
CA LEU A 188 -1.60 -14.16 -4.45
C LEU A 188 -1.86 -15.65 -4.19
N ASP A 189 -1.04 -16.49 -4.81
CA ASP A 189 -1.06 -17.94 -4.64
C ASP A 189 0.11 -18.43 -3.79
N TYR A 190 -0.16 -19.43 -2.94
CA TYR A 190 0.82 -19.99 -2.01
C TYR A 190 2.03 -20.60 -2.71
N GLU A 191 1.85 -21.29 -3.84
CA GLU A 191 2.95 -21.97 -4.54
C GLU A 191 3.85 -20.96 -5.25
N THR A 192 3.23 -19.95 -5.88
CA THR A 192 3.95 -18.83 -6.50
C THR A 192 4.77 -18.08 -5.46
N PHE A 193 4.15 -17.76 -4.33
CA PHE A 193 4.84 -17.06 -3.26
C PHE A 193 5.96 -17.90 -2.65
N ARG A 194 5.73 -19.19 -2.39
CA ARG A 194 6.75 -20.13 -1.91
C ARG A 194 7.97 -20.15 -2.83
N ALA A 195 7.78 -20.19 -4.15
CA ALA A 195 8.87 -20.18 -5.11
C ALA A 195 9.70 -18.89 -5.04
N GLU A 196 9.04 -17.74 -4.86
CA GLU A 196 9.73 -16.45 -4.65
C GLU A 196 10.49 -16.41 -3.32
N VAL A 197 9.94 -17.01 -2.25
CA VAL A 197 10.65 -17.17 -0.99
C VAL A 197 11.87 -18.06 -1.13
N GLU A 198 11.77 -19.19 -1.82
CA GLU A 198 12.90 -20.11 -2.02
C GLU A 198 14.02 -19.49 -2.86
N LYS A 199 13.71 -18.69 -3.89
CA LYS A 199 14.74 -17.98 -4.69
C LYS A 199 15.52 -16.95 -3.88
N LYS A 200 14.85 -16.30 -2.93
CA LYS A 200 15.44 -15.27 -2.08
C LYS A 200 15.93 -15.81 -0.74
N ALA A 201 15.75 -17.10 -0.45
CA ALA A 201 16.10 -17.77 0.81
C ALA A 201 17.61 -17.88 0.95
#